data_AF-X0V677-F1
#
_entry.id   AF-X0V677-F1
#
_cell.length_a   1.000
_cell.length_b   1.000
_cell.length_c   1.000
_cell.angle_alpha   90.00
_cell.angle_beta   90.00
_cell.angle_gamma   90.00
#
_symmetry.space_group_name_H-M   'P 1'
#
loop_
_entity.id
_entity.type
_entity.pdbx_description
1 polymer ?
#
loop_
_entity_poly.entity_id
_entity_poly.type
_entity_poly.pdbx_seq_one_letter_code
_entity_poly.pdbx_strand_id
1 'polypeptide(L)'
;MRKLIVILLSVMICLLGVSMIFAQETKVYPTLTEYEQLTGKTIEKFNEAPVLKTKVAEGILPPVEERLPGDPPVLEPLEEIGQYGGRLI
;
A
#
# COMPACT_ATOMS: atom_id res chain seq x y z
N MET A 1 -2.77 -15.45 -46.34
CA MET A 1 -3.52 -14.40 -45.60
C MET A 1 -4.29 -14.95 -44.40
N ARG A 2 -5.26 -15.87 -44.56
CA ARG A 2 -6.10 -16.38 -43.44
C ARG A 2 -5.34 -16.97 -42.25
N LYS A 3 -4.31 -17.81 -42.49
CA LYS A 3 -3.50 -18.43 -41.42
C LYS A 3 -2.64 -17.39 -40.66
N LEU A 4 -2.15 -16.37 -41.36
CA LEU A 4 -1.33 -15.30 -40.76
C LEU A 4 -2.15 -14.44 -39.80
N ILE A 5 -3.39 -14.10 -40.19
CA ILE A 5 -4.33 -13.32 -39.38
C ILE A 5 -4.70 -14.06 -38.09
N VAL A 6 -4.95 -15.37 -38.17
CA VAL A 6 -5.28 -16.19 -36.99
C VAL A 6 -4.11 -16.26 -36.01
N ILE A 7 -2.88 -16.41 -36.51
CA ILE A 7 -1.67 -16.41 -35.67
C ILE A 7 -1.51 -15.04 -35.00
N LEU A 8 -1.63 -13.94 -35.76
CA LEU A 8 -1.52 -12.58 -35.24
C LEU A 8 -2.56 -12.28 -34.15
N LEU A 9 -3.81 -12.70 -34.36
CA LEU A 9 -4.89 -12.57 -33.38
C LEU A 9 -4.63 -13.41 -32.12
N SER A 10 -4.13 -14.64 -32.25
CA SER A 10 -3.81 -15.47 -31.08
C SER A 10 -2.69 -14.87 -30.24
N VAL A 11 -1.65 -14.31 -30.87
CA VAL A 11 -0.52 -13.67 -30.18
C VAL A 11 -0.99 -12.40 -29.46
N MET A 12 -1.85 -11.59 -30.09
CA MET A 12 -2.47 -10.43 -29.44
C MET A 12 -3.34 -10.82 -28.25
N ILE A 13 -4.14 -11.87 -28.36
CA ILE A 13 -4.98 -12.37 -27.25
C ILE A 13 -4.11 -12.91 -26.11
N CYS A 14 -3.01 -13.61 -26.42
CA CYS A 14 -2.04 -14.05 -25.41
C CYS A 14 -1.35 -12.86 -24.73
N LEU A 15 -0.97 -11.82 -25.47
CA LEU A 15 -0.37 -10.60 -24.92
C LEU A 15 -1.34 -9.84 -24.00
N LEU A 16 -2.62 -9.74 -24.37
CA LEU A 16 -3.67 -9.10 -23.57
C LEU A 16 -4.06 -9.94 -22.34
N GLY A 17 -4.01 -11.27 -22.43
CA GLY A 17 -4.29 -12.17 -21.30
C GLY A 17 -3.25 -12.06 -20.18
N VAL A 18 -1.98 -11.84 -20.54
CA VAL A 18 -0.88 -11.70 -19.56
C VAL A 18 -1.00 -10.43 -18.72
N SER A 19 -1.51 -9.33 -19.27
CA SER A 19 -1.70 -8.08 -18.51
C SER A 19 -2.72 -8.19 -17.38
N MET A 20 -3.68 -9.12 -17.44
CA MET A 20 -4.67 -9.32 -16.38
C MET A 20 -4.13 -10.11 -15.17
N ILE A 21 -2.94 -10.72 -15.28
CA ILE A 21 -2.34 -11.55 -14.23
C ILE A 21 -1.61 -10.69 -13.18
N PHE A 22 -1.37 -9.41 -13.45
CA PHE A 22 -0.93 -8.45 -12.44
C PHE A 22 -2.09 -8.03 -11.52
N ALA A 23 -2.80 -9.01 -10.96
CA ALA A 23 -3.62 -8.77 -9.79
C ALA A 23 -2.68 -8.27 -8.70
N GLN A 24 -2.83 -6.98 -8.41
CA GLN A 24 -1.94 -6.22 -7.55
C GLN A 24 -2.11 -6.71 -6.10
N GLU A 25 -1.22 -7.59 -5.64
CA GLU A 25 -1.18 -8.03 -4.24
C GLU A 25 -0.66 -6.91 -3.34
N THR A 26 -1.34 -6.65 -2.23
CA THR A 26 -0.86 -5.72 -1.21
C THR A 26 0.20 -6.41 -0.36
N LYS A 27 1.43 -5.86 -0.36
CA LYS A 27 2.51 -6.40 0.46
C LYS A 27 2.36 -5.88 1.89
N VAL A 28 2.15 -6.80 2.82
CA VAL A 28 2.00 -6.51 4.25
C VAL A 28 3.16 -7.15 5.00
N TYR A 29 3.87 -6.33 5.77
CA TYR A 29 4.93 -6.76 6.67
C TYR A 29 4.35 -6.80 8.09
N PRO A 30 4.33 -7.98 8.76
CA PRO A 30 3.77 -8.12 10.11
C PRO A 30 4.40 -7.21 11.17
N THR A 31 5.67 -6.81 10.99
CA THR A 31 6.46 -6.06 11.97
C THR A 31 7.36 -5.02 11.29
N LEU A 32 7.78 -4.00 12.03
CA LEU A 32 8.81 -3.03 11.63
C LEU A 32 10.15 -3.73 11.39
N THR A 33 10.48 -4.71 12.23
CA THR A 33 11.74 -5.46 12.12
C THR A 33 11.82 -6.21 10.79
N GLU A 34 10.74 -6.89 10.41
CA GLU A 34 10.68 -7.61 9.13
C GLU A 34 10.69 -6.65 7.93
N TYR A 35 10.00 -5.50 8.05
CA TYR A 35 10.06 -4.45 7.04
C TYR A 35 11.50 -3.97 6.81
N GLU A 36 12.23 -3.65 7.88
CA GLU A 36 13.61 -3.17 7.80
C GLU A 36 14.56 -4.24 7.25
N GLN A 37 14.44 -5.49 7.70
CA GLN A 37 15.25 -6.60 7.20
C GLN A 37 15.06 -6.87 5.70
N LEU A 38 13.81 -6.79 5.21
CA LEU A 38 13.49 -7.09 3.82
C LEU A 38 13.69 -5.92 2.87
N THR A 39 13.62 -4.68 3.36
CA THR A 39 13.68 -3.47 2.51
C THR A 39 14.93 -2.63 2.70
N GLY A 40 15.65 -2.81 3.81
CA GLY A 40 16.76 -1.96 4.23
C GLY A 40 16.34 -0.53 4.61
N LYS A 41 15.03 -0.29 4.82
CA LYS A 41 14.48 1.02 5.18
C LYS A 41 13.97 1.01 6.61
N THR A 42 14.27 2.06 7.35
CA THR A 42 13.80 2.27 8.73
C THR A 42 12.65 3.27 8.76
N ILE A 43 11.63 3.01 9.59
CA ILE A 43 10.52 3.94 9.84
C ILE A 43 10.81 4.68 11.14
N GLU A 44 11.22 5.95 11.05
CA GLU A 44 11.67 6.74 12.20
C GLU A 44 10.55 7.51 12.90
N LYS A 45 9.42 7.70 12.21
CA LYS A 45 8.33 8.57 12.70
C LYS A 45 6.96 8.09 12.24
N PHE A 46 6.00 8.20 13.14
CA PHE A 46 4.58 7.99 12.85
C PHE A 46 3.85 9.31 12.64
N ASN A 47 2.83 9.27 11.78
CA ASN A 47 1.95 10.41 11.52
C ASN A 47 0.50 10.02 11.85
N GLU A 48 -0.35 11.02 11.95
CA GLU A 48 -1.78 10.86 12.21
C GLU A 48 -2.60 11.87 11.41
N ALA A 49 -3.91 11.58 11.27
CA ALA A 49 -4.81 12.47 10.56
C ALA A 49 -4.92 13.85 11.24
N PRO A 50 -5.12 14.95 10.50
CA PRO A 50 -5.17 16.31 11.06
C PRO A 50 -6.17 16.48 12.21
N VAL A 51 -7.33 15.84 12.12
CA VAL A 51 -8.36 15.88 13.17
C VAL A 51 -7.93 15.20 14.48
N LEU A 52 -7.06 14.18 14.41
CA LEU A 52 -6.52 13.52 15.59
C LEU A 52 -5.44 14.38 16.24
N LYS A 53 -4.59 15.01 15.43
CA LYS A 53 -3.57 15.96 15.92
C LYS A 53 -4.17 17.11 16.73
N THR A 54 -5.33 17.64 16.33
CA THR A 54 -6.06 18.65 17.12
C THR A 54 -6.47 18.10 18.49
N LYS A 55 -7.01 16.87 18.54
CA LYS A 55 -7.39 16.24 19.81
C LYS A 55 -6.20 15.95 20.73
N VAL A 56 -5.04 15.63 20.16
CA VAL A 56 -3.80 15.49 20.93
C VAL A 56 -3.38 16.84 21.52
N ALA A 57 -3.41 17.91 20.71
CA ALA A 57 -3.09 19.26 21.19
C ALA A 57 -4.05 19.76 22.28
N GLU A 58 -5.32 19.35 22.24
CA GLU A 58 -6.33 19.64 23.25
C GLU A 58 -6.22 18.74 24.50
N GLY A 59 -5.33 17.74 24.50
CA GLY A 59 -5.17 16.78 25.60
C GLY A 59 -6.30 15.75 25.71
N ILE A 60 -7.17 15.66 24.71
CA ILE A 60 -8.28 14.70 24.66
C ILE A 60 -7.78 13.30 24.24
N LEU A 61 -6.69 13.24 23.47
CA LEU A 61 -6.13 12.01 22.95
C LEU A 61 -4.62 11.92 23.28
N PRO A 62 -4.11 10.74 23.66
CA PRO A 62 -2.66 10.52 23.74
C PRO A 62 -1.97 10.67 22.37
N PRO A 63 -0.67 11.00 22.33
CA PRO A 63 0.10 11.07 21.10
C PRO A 63 0.11 9.73 20.34
N VAL A 64 0.41 9.76 19.05
CA VAL A 64 0.30 8.57 18.17
C VAL A 64 1.22 7.44 18.61
N GLU A 65 2.41 7.76 19.11
CA GLU A 65 3.41 6.81 19.58
C GLU A 65 2.93 6.01 20.80
N GLU A 66 2.10 6.60 21.67
CA GLU A 66 1.53 5.91 22.83
C GLU A 66 0.32 5.03 22.47
N ARG A 67 -0.32 5.30 21.32
CA ARG A 67 -1.50 4.57 20.86
C ARG A 67 -1.15 3.38 19.98
N LEU A 68 0.00 3.43 19.31
CA LEU A 68 0.47 2.33 18.47
C LEU A 68 1.01 1.18 19.34
N PRO A 69 0.89 -0.09 18.89
CA PRO A 69 1.67 -1.17 19.48
C PRO A 69 3.16 -0.89 19.27
N GLY A 70 4.03 -1.49 20.08
CA GLY A 70 5.48 -1.31 19.95
C GLY A 70 6.05 -1.79 18.61
N ASP A 71 5.39 -2.75 17.95
CA ASP A 71 5.79 -3.29 16.66
C ASP A 71 4.57 -3.33 15.71
N PRO A 72 4.20 -2.19 15.11
CA PRO A 72 3.06 -2.11 14.21
C PRO A 72 3.35 -2.78 12.86
N PRO A 73 2.34 -3.38 12.20
CA PRO A 73 2.49 -3.88 10.85
C PRO A 73 2.64 -2.72 9.84
N VAL A 74 3.34 -2.99 8.74
CA VAL A 74 3.58 -2.03 7.66
C VAL A 74 2.90 -2.52 6.39
N LEU A 75 2.15 -1.64 5.73
CA LEU A 75 1.50 -1.93 4.44
C LEU A 75 2.17 -1.12 3.34
N GLU A 76 2.60 -1.80 2.28
CA GLU A 76 3.15 -1.14 1.09
C GLU A 76 2.00 -0.68 0.19
N PRO A 77 1.94 0.61 -0.19
CA PRO A 77 0.87 1.09 -1.03
C PRO A 77 0.90 0.47 -2.43
N LEU A 78 -0.29 0.30 -2.99
CA LEU A 78 -0.47 -0.31 -4.29
C LEU A 78 -0.01 0.58 -5.45
N GLU A 79 -0.29 1.88 -5.33
CA GLU A 79 0.05 2.91 -6.30
C GLU A 79 1.00 3.92 -5.67
N GLU A 80 0.52 4.66 -4.66
CA GLU A 80 1.30 5.71 -3.99
C GLU A 80 0.92 5.87 -2.51
N ILE A 81 1.76 6.60 -1.77
CA ILE A 81 1.51 6.92 -0.36
C ILE A 81 0.22 7.73 -0.23
N GLY A 82 -0.75 7.18 0.52
CA GLY A 82 -2.05 7.82 0.72
C GLY A 82 -1.99 9.14 1.51
N GLN A 83 -2.99 9.99 1.30
CA GLN A 83 -3.18 11.23 2.05
C GLN A 83 -4.34 11.08 3.04
N TYR A 84 -4.19 11.62 4.26
CA TYR A 84 -5.28 11.61 5.23
C TYR A 84 -6.44 12.49 4.79
N GLY A 85 -7.66 11.96 4.86
CA GLY A 85 -8.89 12.72 4.66
C GLY A 85 -9.88 12.03 3.74
N GLY A 86 -10.81 12.82 3.20
CA GLY A 86 -11.90 12.33 2.36
C GLY A 86 -13.03 11.68 3.15
N ARG A 87 -14.02 11.18 2.40
CA ARG A 87 -15.16 10.43 2.92
C ARG A 87 -15.49 9.34 1.92
N LEU A 88 -15.38 8.09 2.34
CA LEU A 88 -15.88 6.96 1.57
C LEU A 88 -17.41 6.99 1.66
N ILE A 89 -18.06 7.03 0.50
CA ILE A 89 -19.52 6.98 0.35
C ILE A 89 -19.93 5.70 -0.37
#